data_AF-A0A6F8TNJ4-F1
#
_entry.id   AF-A0A6F8TNJ4-F1
#
_cell.length_a   1.000
_cell.length_b   1.000
_cell.length_c   1.000
_cell.angle_alpha   90.00
_cell.angle_beta   90.00
_cell.angle_gamma   90.00
#
_symmetry.space_group_name_H-M   'P 1'
#
loop_
_entity.id
_entity.type
_entity.pdbx_description
1 polymer ?
#
loop_
_entity_poly.entity_id
_entity_poly.type
_entity_poly.pdbx_seq_one_letter_code
_entity_poly.pdbx_strand_id
1 'polypeptide(L)'
;MSSTNIIFTMYLMVFVLAAVINAVYCSIMMKRTGLFFSPAVIGGLINGLLVLGALWGWFYFAWPLNEFLFFGGMVLGVCMFVAGEFIIVVSLVIKKKKSSL
;
A
#
# COMPACT_ATOMS: atom_id res chain seq x y z
N MET A 1 -7.04 17.65 18.99
CA MET A 1 -7.10 16.39 18.22
C MET A 1 -6.75 15.27 19.21
N SER A 2 -7.54 14.20 19.32
CA SER A 2 -7.25 13.08 20.25
C SER A 2 -6.03 12.28 19.76
N SER A 3 -5.24 11.72 20.68
CA SER A 3 -4.06 10.89 20.35
C SER A 3 -4.41 9.73 19.41
N THR A 4 -5.59 9.14 19.57
CA THR A 4 -6.10 8.08 18.69
C THR A 4 -6.28 8.56 17.25
N ASN A 5 -6.77 9.79 17.05
CA ASN A 5 -6.99 10.35 15.71
C ASN A 5 -5.65 10.60 14.99
N ILE A 6 -4.63 11.03 15.74
CA ILE A 6 -3.28 11.27 15.20
C ILE A 6 -2.69 9.93 14.73
N ILE A 7 -2.75 8.90 15.56
CA ILE A 7 -2.19 7.57 15.23
C ILE A 7 -2.94 6.93 14.08
N PHE A 8 -4.27 7.03 14.05
CA PHE A 8 -5.06 6.57 12.91
C PHE A 8 -4.72 7.32 11.62
N THR A 9 -4.51 8.64 11.70
CA THR A 9 -4.09 9.43 10.54
C THR A 9 -2.70 9.02 10.04
N MET A 10 -1.74 8.82 10.95
CA MET A 10 -0.40 8.31 10.60
C MET A 10 -0.49 6.93 9.97
N TYR A 11 -1.32 6.04 10.51
CA TYR A 11 -1.57 4.72 9.96
C TYR A 11 -2.04 4.81 8.50
N LEU A 12 -3.07 5.62 8.21
CA LEU A 12 -3.56 5.86 6.85
C LEU A 12 -2.49 6.46 5.92
N MET A 13 -1.69 7.40 6.42
CA MET A 13 -0.62 8.02 5.63
C MET A 13 0.40 7.00 5.15
N VAL A 14 0.72 5.98 5.94
CA VAL A 14 1.66 4.92 5.53
C VAL A 14 1.12 4.15 4.31
N PHE A 15 -0.18 3.84 4.26
CA PHE A 15 -0.76 3.18 3.06
C PHE A 15 -0.65 4.03 1.81
N VAL A 16 -0.92 5.34 1.94
CA VAL A 16 -0.82 6.27 0.80
C VAL A 16 0.64 6.36 0.33
N LEU A 17 1.59 6.50 1.27
CA LEU A 17 3.02 6.55 0.94
C LEU A 17 3.50 5.25 0.31
N ALA A 18 3.10 4.10 0.84
CA ALA A 18 3.47 2.79 0.31
C ALA A 18 2.95 2.61 -1.13
N ALA A 19 1.71 3.02 -1.39
CA ALA A 19 1.13 3.01 -2.73
C ALA A 19 1.88 3.95 -3.71
N VAL A 20 2.23 5.17 -3.27
CA VAL A 20 2.98 6.13 -4.10
C VAL A 20 4.38 5.61 -4.42
N ILE A 21 5.11 5.08 -3.42
CA ILE A 21 6.45 4.50 -3.60
C ILE A 21 6.39 3.35 -4.59
N ASN A 22 5.42 2.44 -4.44
CA ASN A 22 5.23 1.32 -5.35
C ASN A 22 4.93 1.80 -6.80
N ALA A 23 4.01 2.77 -6.96
CA ALA A 23 3.65 3.30 -8.27
C ALA A 23 4.85 3.99 -8.97
N VAL A 24 5.64 4.75 -8.23
CA VAL A 24 6.85 5.42 -8.74
C VAL A 24 7.90 4.38 -9.13
N TYR A 25 8.17 3.40 -8.26
CA TYR A 25 9.11 2.31 -8.52
C TYR A 25 8.73 1.55 -9.80
N CYS A 26 7.49 1.08 -9.89
CA CYS A 26 7.00 0.34 -11.05
C CYS A 26 7.09 1.18 -12.33
N SER A 27 6.71 2.46 -12.28
CA SER A 27 6.79 3.37 -13.43
C SER A 27 8.24 3.56 -13.93
N ILE A 28 9.20 3.74 -13.03
CA ILE A 28 10.62 3.91 -13.40
C ILE A 28 11.19 2.60 -13.96
N MET A 29 10.94 1.48 -13.28
CA MET A 29 11.53 0.19 -13.65
C MET A 29 10.92 -0.39 -14.93
N MET A 30 9.62 -0.21 -15.18
CA MET A 30 9.01 -0.59 -16.46
C MET A 30 9.60 0.21 -17.62
N LYS A 31 9.88 1.52 -17.44
CA LYS A 31 10.53 2.35 -18.47
C LYS A 31 11.96 1.89 -18.77
N ARG A 32 12.68 1.39 -17.75
CA ARG A 32 14.07 0.92 -17.90
C ARG A 32 14.17 -0.47 -18.49
N THR A 33 13.29 -1.38 -18.08
CA THR A 33 13.37 -2.81 -18.44
C THR A 33 12.48 -3.19 -19.61
N GLY A 34 11.44 -2.40 -19.92
CA GLY A 34 10.39 -2.78 -20.88
C GLY A 34 9.48 -3.93 -20.40
N LEU A 35 9.77 -4.51 -19.23
CA LEU A 35 9.05 -5.64 -18.66
C LEU A 35 8.01 -5.14 -17.65
N PHE A 36 6.82 -5.75 -17.69
CA PHE A 36 5.73 -5.41 -16.78
C PHE A 36 5.76 -6.25 -15.50
N PHE A 37 5.94 -7.56 -15.66
CA PHE A 37 5.73 -8.53 -14.58
C PHE A 37 6.78 -8.41 -13.48
N SER A 38 8.08 -8.39 -13.83
CA SER A 38 9.14 -8.36 -12.81
C SER A 38 9.09 -7.09 -11.93
N PRO A 39 8.94 -5.87 -12.48
CA PRO A 39 8.76 -4.67 -11.65
C PRO A 39 7.49 -4.69 -10.80
N ALA A 40 6.38 -5.24 -11.31
CA ALA A 40 5.13 -5.33 -10.55
C ALA A 40 5.26 -6.27 -9.34
N VAL A 41 5.93 -7.42 -9.50
CA VAL A 41 6.18 -8.35 -8.39
C VAL A 41 7.07 -7.71 -7.33
N ILE A 42 8.18 -7.07 -7.74
CA ILE A 42 9.10 -6.43 -6.78
C ILE A 42 8.43 -5.23 -6.09
N GLY A 43 7.70 -4.42 -6.85
CA GLY A 43 6.94 -3.29 -6.31
C GLY A 43 5.87 -3.73 -5.30
N GLY A 44 5.13 -4.79 -5.62
CA GLY A 44 4.16 -5.38 -4.71
C GLY A 44 4.79 -5.92 -3.42
N LEU A 45 5.99 -6.53 -3.50
CA LEU A 45 6.74 -6.95 -2.31
C LEU A 45 7.16 -5.76 -1.44
N ILE A 46 7.63 -4.66 -2.05
CA ILE A 46 7.99 -3.43 -1.33
C ILE A 46 6.75 -2.85 -0.63
N ASN A 47 5.62 -2.75 -1.33
CA ASN A 47 4.37 -2.26 -0.76
C ASN A 47 3.90 -3.16 0.39
N GLY A 48 3.95 -4.47 0.20
CA GLY A 48 3.58 -5.46 1.20
C GLY A 48 4.40 -5.32 2.48
N LEU A 49 5.71 -5.13 2.38
CA LEU A 49 6.58 -4.92 3.55
C LEU A 49 6.23 -3.63 4.31
N LEU A 50 5.97 -2.53 3.60
CA LEU A 50 5.58 -1.26 4.22
C LEU A 50 4.24 -1.35 4.93
N VAL A 51 3.25 -1.97 4.29
CA VAL A 51 1.93 -2.18 4.87
C VAL A 51 1.96 -3.14 6.04
N LEU A 52 2.76 -4.21 5.97
CA LEU A 52 2.98 -5.10 7.11
C LEU A 52 3.54 -4.32 8.30
N GLY A 53 4.53 -3.45 8.08
CA GLY A 53 5.05 -2.57 9.14
C GLY A 53 3.96 -1.69 9.76
N ALA A 54 3.07 -1.11 8.94
CA ALA A 54 1.93 -0.32 9.42
C ALA A 54 0.96 -1.17 10.25
N LEU A 55 0.63 -2.38 9.78
CA LEU A 55 -0.26 -3.32 10.48
C LEU A 55 0.32 -3.76 11.81
N TRP A 56 1.62 -4.05 11.88
CA TRP A 56 2.31 -4.34 13.14
C TRP A 56 2.27 -3.16 14.10
N GLY A 57 2.53 -1.94 13.62
CA GLY A 57 2.41 -0.73 14.44
C GLY A 57 1.00 -0.51 14.98
N TRP A 58 -0.02 -0.74 14.14
CA TRP A 58 -1.42 -0.70 14.54
C TRP A 58 -1.77 -1.78 15.57
N PHE A 59 -1.28 -3.00 15.37
CA PHE A 59 -1.49 -4.12 16.28
C PHE A 59 -1.04 -3.75 17.69
N TYR A 60 0.19 -3.26 17.85
CA TYR A 60 0.73 -2.86 19.16
C TYR A 60 -0.05 -1.72 19.81
N PHE A 61 -0.55 -0.77 19.02
CA PHE A 61 -1.30 0.37 19.54
C PHE A 61 -2.74 0.01 19.94
N ALA A 62 -3.45 -0.73 19.09
CA ALA A 62 -4.88 -0.96 19.24
C ALA A 62 -5.21 -2.17 20.14
N TRP A 63 -4.29 -3.12 20.29
CA TRP A 63 -4.44 -4.29 21.17
C TRP A 63 -4.89 -3.95 22.60
N PRO A 64 -4.28 -2.98 23.31
CA PRO A 64 -4.69 -2.65 24.67
C PRO A 64 -5.93 -1.74 24.77
N LEU A 65 -6.45 -1.21 23.65
CA LEU A 65 -7.49 -0.17 23.68
C LEU A 65 -8.90 -0.74 23.59
N ASN A 66 -9.20 -1.41 22.48
CA ASN A 66 -10.54 -1.96 22.22
C ASN A 66 -10.49 -2.96 21.05
N GLU A 67 -11.17 -4.10 21.18
CA GLU A 67 -11.28 -5.12 20.14
C GLU A 67 -11.87 -4.58 18.83
N PHE A 68 -12.91 -3.74 18.90
CA PHE A 68 -13.53 -3.15 17.73
C PHE A 68 -12.56 -2.25 16.95
N LEU A 69 -11.76 -1.45 17.66
CA LEU A 69 -10.74 -0.59 17.06
C LEU A 69 -9.62 -1.43 16.44
N PHE A 70 -9.19 -2.47 17.14
CA PHE A 70 -8.17 -3.40 16.70
C PHE A 70 -8.59 -4.12 15.40
N PHE A 71 -9.70 -4.85 15.42
CA PHE A 71 -10.20 -5.58 14.25
C PHE A 71 -10.60 -4.65 13.12
N GLY A 72 -11.25 -3.52 13.43
CA GLY A 72 -11.65 -2.53 12.43
C GLY A 72 -10.45 -1.97 11.66
N GLY A 73 -9.37 -1.62 12.36
CA GLY A 73 -8.15 -1.13 11.70
C GLY A 73 -7.39 -2.21 10.93
N MET A 74 -7.36 -3.45 11.42
CA MET A 74 -6.75 -4.58 10.70
C MET A 74 -7.49 -4.86 9.39
N VAL A 75 -8.83 -4.94 9.43
CA VAL A 75 -9.67 -5.13 8.24
C VAL A 75 -9.49 -3.97 7.26
N LEU A 76 -9.51 -2.74 7.76
CA LEU A 76 -9.29 -1.55 6.95
C LEU A 76 -7.93 -1.59 6.24
N GLY A 77 -6.85 -1.92 6.97
CA GLY A 77 -5.51 -2.01 6.40
C GLY A 77 -5.39 -3.07 5.31
N VAL A 78 -5.96 -4.26 5.53
CA VAL A 78 -5.99 -5.32 4.50
C VAL A 78 -6.78 -4.86 3.27
N CYS A 79 -7.95 -4.24 3.47
CA CYS A 79 -8.75 -3.69 2.37
C CYS A 79 -7.98 -2.62 1.59
N MET A 80 -7.29 -1.70 2.28
CA MET A 80 -6.48 -0.66 1.64
C MET A 80 -5.29 -1.23 0.87
N PHE A 81 -4.67 -2.30 1.38
CA PHE A 81 -3.59 -2.99 0.68
C PHE A 81 -4.07 -3.60 -0.63
N VAL A 82 -5.14 -4.38 -0.58
CA VAL A 82 -5.72 -5.05 -1.76
C VAL A 82 -6.21 -4.01 -2.78
N ALA A 83 -6.91 -2.97 -2.32
CA ALA A 83 -7.36 -1.89 -3.20
C ALA A 83 -6.18 -1.12 -3.82
N GLY A 84 -5.14 -0.83 -3.04
CA GLY A 84 -3.94 -0.13 -3.52
C GLY A 84 -3.20 -0.91 -4.60
N GLU A 85 -2.94 -2.20 -4.37
CA GLU A 85 -2.33 -3.09 -5.37
C GLU A 85 -3.19 -3.17 -6.63
N PHE A 86 -4.51 -3.35 -6.49
CA PHE A 86 -5.41 -3.45 -7.64
C PHE A 86 -5.38 -2.17 -8.49
N ILE A 87 -5.48 -0.99 -7.88
CA ILE A 87 -5.43 0.29 -8.59
C ILE A 87 -4.10 0.47 -9.31
N ILE A 88 -2.98 0.14 -8.67
CA ILE A 88 -1.64 0.26 -9.26
C ILE A 88 -1.50 -0.68 -10.46
N VAL A 89 -1.86 -1.96 -10.31
CA VAL A 89 -1.78 -2.96 -11.39
C VAL A 89 -2.61 -2.51 -12.60
N VAL A 90 -3.87 -2.11 -12.39
CA VAL A 90 -4.74 -1.62 -13.47
C VAL A 90 -4.14 -0.39 -14.14
N SER A 91 -3.65 0.58 -13.37
CA SER A 91 -3.04 1.82 -13.90
C SER A 91 -1.78 1.53 -14.74
N LEU A 92 -0.96 0.57 -14.32
CA LEU A 92 0.26 0.18 -15.03
C LEU A 92 -0.07 -0.59 -16.32
N VAL A 93 -1.10 -1.46 -16.32
CA VAL A 93 -1.56 -2.16 -17.53
C VAL A 93 -2.06 -1.16 -18.57
N ILE A 94 -2.85 -0.17 -18.17
CA ILE A 94 -3.33 0.90 -19.06
C ILE A 94 -2.15 1.69 -19.64
N LYS A 95 -1.17 2.08 -18.81
CA LYS A 95 0.03 2.78 -19.27
C LYS A 95 0.85 1.98 -20.27
N LYS A 96 1.03 0.67 -20.06
CA LYS A 96 1.74 -0.19 -21.00
C LYS A 96 1.05 -0.22 -22.36
N LYS A 97 -0.28 -0.38 -22.39
CA LYS A 97 -1.06 -0.41 -23.64
C LYS A 97 -0.94 0.90 -24.42
N LYS A 98 -0.83 2.04 -23.73
CA LYS A 98 -0.63 3.36 -24.37
C LYS A 98 0.78 3.57 -24.91
N SER A 99 1.80 2.90 -24.35
CA SER A 99 3.20 3.05 -24.77
C SER A 99 3.64 2.05 -25.85
N SER A 100 2.82 1.04 -26.16
CA SER A 100 3.06 0.06 -27.23
C SER A 100 2.25 0.33 -28.52
N LEU A 101 1.60 1.50 -28.58
CA LEU A 101 0.86 2.06 -29.71
C LEU A 101 1.59 3.31 -30.17
#